data_AF-A0A4Q3JKE1-F1
#
_entry.id   AF-A0A4Q3JKE1-F1
#
_cell.length_a   1.000
_cell.length_b   1.000
_cell.length_c   1.000
_cell.angle_alpha   90.00
_cell.angle_beta   90.00
_cell.angle_gamma   90.00
#
_symmetry.space_group_name_H-M   'P 1'
#
loop_
_entity.id
_entity.type
_entity.pdbx_description
1 polymer ?
#
loop_
_entity_poly.entity_id
_entity_poly.type
_entity_poly.pdbx_seq_one_letter_code
_entity_poly.pdbx_strand_id
1 'polypeptide(L)'
;MSYGRSRFGSTSKVAATACAPNPVSTKIEVSETWGNKGVVFTMRRRSAASRWEILVNQENVPFGDLVGALTELSPVIVKEYPAALAQARGTRSAADAAEEQRRRDEQARKDRARGSYPTK
;
A
#
# COMPACT_ATOMS: atom_id res chain seq x y z
N MET A 1 -18.80 0.38 -26.51
CA MET A 1 -17.82 1.03 -25.61
C MET A 1 -17.21 -0.07 -24.75
N SER A 2 -15.97 -0.45 -25.03
CA SER A 2 -15.27 -1.55 -24.34
C SER A 2 -14.64 -1.00 -23.07
N TYR A 3 -15.14 -1.41 -21.90
CA TYR A 3 -14.54 -1.03 -20.63
C TYR A 3 -13.17 -1.71 -20.51
N GLY A 4 -12.10 -0.90 -20.48
CA GLY A 4 -10.74 -1.37 -20.27
C GLY A 4 -10.64 -2.18 -18.98
N ARG A 5 -10.19 -3.44 -19.09
CA ARG A 5 -9.89 -4.33 -17.96
C ARG A 5 -8.89 -3.65 -17.01
N SER A 6 -9.36 -3.10 -15.90
CA SER A 6 -8.50 -2.82 -14.75
C SER A 6 -7.87 -4.14 -14.30
N ARG A 7 -6.57 -4.32 -14.56
CA ARG A 7 -5.79 -5.42 -13.99
C ARG A 7 -5.66 -5.16 -12.48
N PHE A 8 -6.63 -5.63 -11.71
CA PHE A 8 -6.56 -5.59 -10.25
C PHE A 8 -5.61 -6.68 -9.75
N GLY A 9 -4.53 -6.24 -9.09
CA GLY A 9 -3.59 -7.05 -8.31
C GLY A 9 -2.27 -7.38 -9.02
N SER A 10 -1.37 -8.04 -8.31
CA SER A 10 -0.04 -8.42 -8.80
C SER A 10 0.23 -9.92 -8.66
N THR A 11 1.05 -10.42 -9.58
CA THR A 11 1.50 -11.82 -9.73
C THR A 11 2.69 -12.16 -8.83
N SER A 12 3.39 -11.15 -8.33
CA SER A 12 4.59 -11.29 -7.48
C SER A 12 4.48 -10.48 -6.18
N LYS A 13 3.42 -9.68 -6.03
CA LYS A 13 3.20 -8.85 -4.83
C LYS A 13 1.75 -8.87 -4.40
N VAL A 14 1.52 -8.98 -3.10
CA VAL A 14 0.21 -8.74 -2.49
C VAL A 14 0.19 -7.31 -1.98
N ALA A 15 -0.64 -6.47 -2.59
CA ALA A 15 -0.92 -5.14 -2.05
C ALA A 15 -1.91 -5.27 -0.90
N ALA A 16 -1.59 -4.67 0.24
CA ALA A 16 -2.44 -4.66 1.40
C ALA A 16 -2.58 -3.23 1.93
N THR A 17 -3.82 -2.77 2.03
CA THR A 17 -4.14 -1.38 2.38
C THR A 17 -4.79 -1.32 3.76
N ALA A 18 -4.22 -0.52 4.66
CA ALA A 18 -4.78 -0.32 5.98
C ALA A 18 -5.99 0.61 5.97
N CYS A 19 -6.96 0.30 6.82
CA CYS A 19 -8.10 1.17 7.09
C CYS A 19 -7.65 2.31 8.01
N ALA A 20 -7.51 3.51 7.47
CA ALA A 20 -7.22 4.73 8.21
C ALA A 20 -7.71 5.93 7.39
N PRO A 21 -7.94 7.11 8.02
CA PRO A 21 -8.24 8.36 7.29
C PRO A 21 -7.19 8.68 6.22
N ASN A 22 -5.94 8.31 6.49
CA ASN A 22 -4.83 8.32 5.54
C ASN A 22 -4.38 6.86 5.29
N PRO A 23 -5.01 6.15 4.34
CA PRO A 23 -4.72 4.74 4.13
C PRO A 23 -3.29 4.56 3.62
N VAL A 24 -2.51 3.75 4.34
CA VAL A 24 -1.18 3.35 3.92
C VAL A 24 -1.28 1.97 3.27
N SER A 25 -0.77 1.86 2.05
CA SER A 25 -0.64 0.59 1.34
C SER A 25 0.79 0.06 1.48
N THR A 26 0.93 -1.22 1.78
CA THR A 26 2.19 -1.95 1.69
C THR A 26 2.09 -3.05 0.65
N LYS A 27 3.23 -3.51 0.14
CA LYS A 27 3.34 -4.62 -0.80
C LYS A 27 4.21 -5.69 -0.15
N ILE A 28 3.67 -6.90 -0.05
CA ILE A 28 4.41 -8.08 0.41
C ILE A 28 4.82 -8.87 -0.82
N GLU A 29 6.06 -9.31 -0.88
CA GLU A 29 6.53 -10.16 -1.97
C GLU A 29 5.97 -11.57 -1.79
N VAL A 30 5.53 -12.15 -2.90
CA VAL A 30 4.98 -13.50 -2.94
C VAL A 30 5.60 -14.26 -4.07
N SER A 31 5.61 -15.58 -3.95
CA SER A 31 6.18 -16.45 -4.99
C SER A 31 5.51 -16.20 -6.33
N GLU A 32 6.32 -15.94 -7.36
CA GLU A 32 5.86 -15.68 -8.73
C GLU A 32 5.22 -16.91 -9.40
N THR A 33 5.41 -18.09 -8.79
CA THR A 33 4.84 -19.36 -9.25
C THR A 33 3.33 -19.29 -9.44
N TRP A 34 2.62 -18.57 -8.57
CA TRP A 34 1.16 -18.41 -8.66
C TRP A 34 0.73 -17.38 -9.69
N GLY A 35 1.57 -16.38 -9.92
CA GLY A 35 1.39 -15.39 -10.98
C GLY A 35 1.32 -16.02 -12.38
N ASN A 36 2.19 -17.00 -12.64
CA ASN A 36 2.22 -17.75 -13.90
C ASN A 36 0.97 -18.62 -14.10
N LYS A 37 0.28 -18.96 -13.02
CA LYS A 37 -1.00 -19.69 -13.02
C LYS A 37 -2.21 -18.75 -13.10
N GLY A 38 -1.99 -17.46 -13.38
CA GLY A 38 -3.03 -16.45 -13.48
C GLY A 38 -3.62 -16.01 -12.14
N VAL A 39 -3.04 -16.45 -11.02
CA VAL A 39 -3.52 -16.08 -9.69
C VAL A 39 -2.98 -14.71 -9.32
N VAL A 40 -3.91 -13.78 -9.11
CA VAL A 40 -3.62 -12.40 -8.80
C VAL A 40 -4.28 -12.05 -7.48
N PHE A 41 -3.51 -11.46 -6.57
CA PHE A 41 -3.94 -11.21 -5.20
C PHE A 41 -4.03 -9.72 -4.91
N THR A 42 -5.13 -9.34 -4.28
CA THR A 42 -5.23 -8.03 -3.62
C THR A 42 -5.83 -8.25 -2.23
N MET A 43 -5.14 -7.76 -1.21
CA MET A 43 -5.66 -7.75 0.14
C MET A 43 -6.27 -6.40 0.46
N ARG A 44 -7.52 -6.45 0.90
CA ARG A 44 -8.22 -5.26 1.36
C ARG A 44 -8.82 -5.54 2.72
N ARG A 45 -8.79 -4.49 3.55
CA ARG A 45 -9.54 -4.45 4.79
C ARG A 45 -10.41 -3.21 4.76
N ARG A 46 -11.67 -3.32 5.18
CA ARG A 46 -12.62 -2.19 5.21
C ARG A 46 -12.62 -1.46 6.55
N SER A 47 -12.37 -2.15 7.65
CA SER A 47 -12.20 -1.56 8.98
C SER A 47 -11.20 -2.35 9.84
N ALA A 48 -10.72 -1.75 10.93
CA ALA A 48 -9.87 -2.43 11.91
C ALA A 48 -10.55 -3.59 12.67
N ALA A 49 -11.87 -3.73 12.56
CA ALA A 49 -12.64 -4.86 13.08
C ALA A 49 -12.98 -5.91 12.01
N SER A 50 -12.90 -5.54 10.72
CA SER A 50 -13.19 -6.44 9.61
C SER A 50 -12.09 -7.48 9.43
N ARG A 51 -12.47 -8.66 8.92
CA ARG A 51 -11.51 -9.65 8.43
C ARG A 51 -10.83 -9.13 7.15
N TRP A 52 -9.68 -9.70 6.84
CA TRP A 52 -9.00 -9.46 5.57
C TRP A 52 -9.74 -10.16 4.44
N GLU A 53 -9.95 -9.43 3.34
CA GLU A 53 -10.53 -9.96 2.11
C GLU A 53 -9.39 -10.14 1.10
N ILE A 54 -9.25 -11.36 0.55
CA ILE A 54 -8.36 -11.65 -0.56
C ILE A 54 -9.22 -11.66 -1.82
N LEU A 55 -8.98 -10.70 -2.71
CA LEU A 55 -9.62 -10.62 -4.01
C LEU A 55 -8.81 -11.43 -5.01
N VAL A 56 -9.51 -12.31 -5.73
CA VAL A 56 -8.95 -13.21 -6.74
C VAL A 56 -9.74 -13.03 -8.03
N ASN A 57 -9.05 -12.95 -9.15
CA ASN A 57 -9.70 -12.96 -10.45
C ASN A 57 -10.13 -14.39 -10.80
N GLN A 58 -11.44 -14.67 -10.72
CA GLN A 58 -12.00 -16.01 -10.95
C GLN A 58 -12.13 -16.38 -12.43
N GLU A 59 -11.99 -15.44 -13.37
CA GLU A 59 -12.20 -15.73 -14.80
C GLU A 59 -11.17 -16.70 -15.40
N ASN A 60 -10.01 -16.93 -14.75
CA ASN A 60 -8.91 -17.71 -15.32
C ASN A 60 -8.18 -18.63 -14.33
N VAL A 61 -8.69 -18.86 -13.11
CA VAL A 61 -7.96 -19.62 -12.09
C VAL A 61 -8.73 -20.88 -11.69
N PRO A 62 -8.20 -22.09 -11.98
CA PRO A 62 -8.77 -23.33 -11.47
C PRO A 62 -8.85 -23.31 -9.93
N PHE A 63 -9.95 -23.81 -9.36
CA PHE A 63 -10.16 -23.80 -7.91
C PHE A 63 -9.00 -24.46 -7.14
N GLY A 64 -8.41 -25.53 -7.67
CA GLY A 64 -7.25 -26.20 -7.06
C GLY A 64 -6.02 -25.30 -6.96
N ASP A 65 -5.73 -24.51 -8.00
CA ASP A 65 -4.62 -23.55 -7.98
C ASP A 65 -4.88 -22.41 -7.00
N LEU A 66 -6.13 -21.96 -6.88
CA LEU A 66 -6.53 -20.99 -5.87
C LEU A 66 -6.31 -21.52 -4.44
N VAL A 67 -6.74 -22.75 -4.15
CA VAL A 67 -6.55 -23.37 -2.83
C VAL A 67 -5.06 -23.53 -2.51
N GLY A 68 -4.26 -24.01 -3.46
CA GLY A 68 -2.81 -24.14 -3.30
C GLY A 68 -2.15 -22.81 -2.98
N ALA A 69 -2.49 -21.78 -3.75
CA ALA A 69 -1.93 -20.45 -3.56
C ALA A 69 -2.35 -19.83 -2.22
N LEU A 70 -3.61 -19.95 -1.81
CA LEU A 70 -4.05 -19.45 -0.50
C LEU A 70 -3.35 -20.19 0.65
N THR A 71 -3.11 -21.49 0.51
CA THR A 71 -2.42 -22.30 1.53
C THR A 71 -0.99 -21.84 1.72
N GLU A 72 -0.29 -21.51 0.64
CA GLU A 72 1.11 -21.04 0.69
C GLU A 72 1.21 -19.58 1.14
N LEU A 73 0.31 -18.71 0.66
CA LEU A 73 0.41 -17.27 0.90
C LEU A 73 -0.13 -16.83 2.26
N SER A 74 -1.14 -17.51 2.80
CA SER A 74 -1.74 -17.16 4.10
C SER A 74 -0.70 -17.04 5.23
N PRO A 75 0.21 -18.00 5.45
CA PRO A 75 1.21 -17.88 6.52
C PRO A 75 2.22 -16.74 6.29
N VAL A 76 2.64 -16.52 5.03
CA VAL A 76 3.55 -15.42 4.66
C VAL A 76 2.90 -14.08 4.98
N ILE A 77 1.65 -13.90 4.54
CA ILE A 77 0.85 -12.70 4.79
C ILE A 77 0.71 -12.44 6.29
N VAL A 78 0.32 -13.45 7.08
CA VAL A 78 0.12 -13.28 8.53
C VAL A 78 1.41 -12.87 9.23
N LYS A 79 2.55 -13.41 8.78
CA LYS A 79 3.86 -13.14 9.37
C LYS A 79 4.41 -11.76 8.97
N GLU A 80 4.37 -11.41 7.69
CA GLU A 80 5.06 -10.24 7.15
C GLU A 80 4.22 -8.97 7.16
N TYR A 81 2.90 -9.09 7.04
CA TYR A 81 2.00 -7.94 6.92
C TYR A 81 2.09 -6.96 8.11
N PRO A 82 2.09 -7.39 9.38
CA PRO A 82 2.15 -6.45 10.50
C PRO A 82 3.41 -5.59 10.48
N ALA A 83 4.57 -6.20 10.21
CA ALA A 83 5.85 -5.51 10.15
C ALA A 83 5.91 -4.55 8.95
N ALA A 84 5.51 -5.03 7.77
CA ALA A 84 5.48 -4.22 6.56
C ALA A 84 4.54 -3.01 6.69
N LEU A 85 3.41 -3.17 7.39
CA LEU A 85 2.50 -2.06 7.66
C LEU A 85 3.07 -1.06 8.65
N ALA A 86 3.70 -1.53 9.73
CA ALA A 86 4.35 -0.66 10.72
C ALA A 86 5.46 0.16 10.07
N GLN A 87 6.28 -0.46 9.23
CA GLN A 87 7.34 0.21 8.50
C GLN A 87 6.79 1.27 7.54
N ALA A 88 5.77 0.93 6.74
CA ALA A 88 5.15 1.87 5.81
C ALA A 88 4.53 3.09 6.53
N ARG A 89 3.92 2.89 7.71
CA ARG A 89 3.44 3.98 8.56
C ARG A 89 4.58 4.87 9.06
N GLY A 90 5.67 4.26 9.53
CA GLY A 90 6.85 4.99 9.98
C GLY A 90 7.48 5.84 8.88
N THR A 91 7.67 5.27 7.69
CA THR A 91 8.20 6.00 6.52
C THR A 91 7.32 7.18 6.14
N ARG A 92 5.99 7.00 6.13
CA ARG A 92 5.07 8.10 5.80
C ARG A 92 5.09 9.20 6.86
N SER A 93 5.05 8.84 8.13
CA SER A 93 5.15 9.81 9.23
C SER A 93 6.46 10.60 9.18
N ALA A 94 7.58 9.97 8.84
CA ALA A 94 8.87 10.64 8.71
C ALA A 94 8.89 11.60 7.51
N ALA A 95 8.31 11.19 6.38
CA ALA A 95 8.19 12.03 5.19
C ALA A 95 7.31 13.27 5.47
N ASP A 96 6.15 13.07 6.12
CA ASP A 96 5.22 14.15 6.48
C ASP A 96 5.90 15.15 7.43
N ALA A 97 6.63 14.66 8.45
CA ALA A 97 7.40 15.52 9.36
C ALA A 97 8.51 16.31 8.65
N ALA A 98 9.23 15.67 7.73
CA ALA A 98 10.26 16.33 6.95
C ALA A 98 9.69 17.41 6.02
N GLU A 99 8.50 17.19 5.47
CA GLU A 99 7.82 18.18 4.64
C GLU A 99 7.34 19.38 5.46
N GLU A 100 6.74 19.14 6.64
CA GLU A 100 6.36 20.22 7.56
C GLU A 100 7.56 21.06 7.98
N GLN A 101 8.69 20.43 8.30
CA GLN A 101 9.90 21.16 8.67
C GLN A 101 10.39 22.06 7.52
N ARG A 102 10.43 21.54 6.29
CA ARG A 102 10.80 22.34 5.11
C ARG A 102 9.87 23.54 4.92
N ARG A 103 8.56 23.35 5.11
CA ARG A 103 7.58 24.46 5.02
C ARG A 103 7.83 25.52 6.09
N ARG A 104 8.13 25.12 7.33
CA ARG A 104 8.45 26.05 8.42
C ARG A 104 9.74 26.82 8.14
N ASP A 105 10.77 26.14 7.67
CA ASP A 105 12.06 26.75 7.33
C ASP A 105 11.92 27.75 6.16
N GLU A 106 11.14 27.38 5.13
CA GLU A 106 10.86 28.26 4.00
C GLU A 106 10.06 29.49 4.44
N GLN A 107 9.05 29.31 5.31
CA GLN A 107 8.27 30.40 5.86
C GLN A 107 9.13 31.34 6.70
N ALA A 108 9.97 30.79 7.59
CA ALA A 108 10.91 31.57 8.38
C ALA A 108 11.91 32.34 7.50
N ARG A 109 12.38 31.75 6.39
CA ARG A 109 13.22 32.43 5.41
C ARG A 109 12.49 33.60 4.75
N LYS A 110 11.23 33.39 4.34
CA LYS A 110 10.38 34.44 3.73
C LYS A 110 10.10 35.57 4.71
N ASP A 111 9.82 35.27 5.97
CA ASP A 111 9.53 36.27 7.00
C ASP A 111 10.76 37.11 7.33
N ARG A 112 11.95 36.49 7.45
CA ARG A 112 13.23 37.21 7.59
C ARG A 112 13.51 38.10 6.39
N ALA A 113 13.27 37.62 5.17
CA ALA A 113 13.46 38.41 3.96
C ALA A 113 12.49 39.61 3.89
N ARG A 114 11.21 39.42 4.27
CA ARG A 114 10.22 40.50 4.35
C ARG A 114 10.62 41.60 5.35
N GLY A 115 11.17 41.23 6.51
CA GLY A 115 11.66 42.18 7.51
C GLY A 115 12.94 42.95 7.10
N SER A 116 13.62 42.53 6.03
CA SER A 116 14.89 43.12 5.57
C SER A 116 14.77 44.13 4.43
N TYR A 117 13.58 44.30 3.84
CA TYR A 117 13.36 45.28 2.77
C TYR A 117 13.07 46.69 3.34
N PRO A 118 13.84 47.73 2.97
CA PRO A 118 13.54 49.10 3.39
C PRO A 118 12.25 49.58 2.75
N THR A 119 11.27 49.98 3.55
CA THR A 119 10.15 50.81 3.10
C THR A 119 10.67 52.21 2.81
N LYS A 120 10.66 52.63 1.54
CA LYS A 120 10.91 54.02 1.14
C LYS A 120 9.85 54.95 1.72
#